data_AF-A0A7R9LH68-F1
#
_entry.id   AF-A0A7R9LH68-F1
#
_cell.length_a   1.000
_cell.length_b   1.000
_cell.length_c   1.000
_cell.angle_alpha   90.00
_cell.angle_beta   90.00
_cell.angle_gamma   90.00
#
_symmetry.space_group_name_H-M   'P 1'
#
loop_
_entity.id
_entity.type
_entity.pdbx_description
1 polymer ?
#
loop_
_entity_poly.entity_id
_entity_poly.type
_entity_poly.pdbx_seq_one_letter_code
_entity_poly.pdbx_strand_id
1 'polypeptide(L)'
;MPSKKKPVTSRPPKSSTAKDSPYVSYDQLIQCVDALKKWTQLGDNERKSGDKKPLFADIEDSVVRLQINHKKTLLNKSTYIYGISLPNHWRHELSADYETCLIVKDLQKTPLSDRDLDLTETKNHYREVLSKAGADQLVTEVLPMRELRNEYKLYEAKERLSKAYHVFLCESQLLRNKFDYLPTFLGKSFWITNRKVPLPVDTASPSLKQDLESRLNQTQLYLSGNGDSSAVTIGICQE
;
A
#
# COMPACT_ATOMS: atom_id res chain seq x y z
N MET A 1 -20.21 -47.20 6.50
CA MET A 1 -18.75 -47.04 6.33
C MET A 1 -18.38 -45.60 6.62
N PRO A 2 -17.67 -45.30 7.71
CA PRO A 2 -17.32 -43.92 8.07
C PRO A 2 -16.10 -43.45 7.27
N SER A 3 -16.26 -42.32 6.57
CA SER A 3 -15.21 -41.63 5.83
C SER A 3 -14.12 -41.12 6.79
N LYS A 4 -12.89 -41.61 6.60
CA LYS A 4 -11.71 -41.20 7.38
C LYS A 4 -11.32 -39.75 7.04
N LYS A 5 -11.44 -38.85 8.02
CA LYS A 5 -10.83 -37.52 7.99
C LYS A 5 -9.30 -37.67 7.86
N LYS A 6 -8.71 -37.06 6.82
CA LYS A 6 -7.24 -36.94 6.69
C LYS A 6 -6.72 -35.94 7.74
N PRO A 7 -5.56 -36.17 8.38
CA PRO A 7 -5.03 -35.26 9.37
C PRO A 7 -4.48 -34.00 8.70
N VAL A 8 -4.85 -32.84 9.25
CA VAL A 8 -4.30 -31.52 8.89
C VAL A 8 -2.87 -31.47 9.42
N THR A 9 -1.88 -31.56 8.53
CA THR A 9 -0.49 -31.34 8.89
C THR A 9 -0.27 -29.83 9.06
N SER A 10 -0.04 -29.40 10.30
CA SER A 10 0.34 -28.03 10.64
C SER A 10 1.68 -27.70 10.00
N ARG A 11 1.71 -26.67 9.16
CA ARG A 11 2.95 -26.15 8.56
C ARG A 11 3.76 -25.44 9.64
N PRO A 12 5.04 -25.79 9.88
CA PRO A 12 5.85 -25.10 10.88
C PRO A 12 6.17 -23.66 10.42
N PRO A 13 6.41 -22.72 11.34
CA PRO A 13 6.79 -21.36 11.01
C PRO A 13 8.16 -21.37 10.32
N LYS A 14 8.25 -20.79 9.12
CA LYS A 14 9.52 -20.64 8.43
C LYS A 14 10.32 -19.52 9.10
N SER A 15 11.33 -19.91 9.88
CA SER A 15 12.40 -19.02 10.33
C SER A 15 13.15 -18.46 9.11
N SER A 16 13.26 -17.14 9.04
CA SER A 16 13.90 -16.38 7.96
C SER A 16 15.42 -16.38 8.10
N THR A 17 16.07 -17.43 7.59
CA THR A 17 17.49 -17.34 7.21
C THR A 17 17.53 -17.19 5.69
N ALA A 18 18.12 -16.10 5.18
CA ALA A 18 18.26 -15.84 3.75
C ALA A 18 19.01 -17.02 3.09
N LYS A 19 18.25 -17.90 2.44
CA LYS A 19 18.80 -18.99 1.65
C LYS A 19 19.08 -18.45 0.26
N ASP A 20 20.27 -18.69 -0.26
CA ASP A 20 20.64 -18.37 -1.63
C ASP A 20 19.56 -18.93 -2.58
N SER A 21 19.09 -18.06 -3.47
CA SER A 21 18.24 -18.51 -4.57
C SER A 21 19.12 -19.26 -5.57
N PRO A 22 18.58 -20.25 -6.29
CA PRO A 22 19.37 -20.99 -7.28
C PRO A 22 19.87 -20.12 -8.46
N TYR A 23 19.42 -18.86 -8.56
CA TYR A 23 19.70 -17.97 -9.69
C TYR A 23 20.53 -16.75 -9.33
N VAL A 24 20.55 -16.34 -8.06
CA VAL A 24 21.23 -15.13 -7.59
C VAL A 24 21.88 -15.42 -6.25
N SER A 25 23.20 -15.23 -6.21
CA SER A 25 24.02 -15.31 -5.00
C SER A 25 23.93 -14.01 -4.19
N TYR A 26 23.98 -14.12 -2.87
CA TYR A 26 23.99 -12.97 -1.97
C TYR A 26 25.18 -12.01 -2.21
N ASP A 27 26.36 -12.55 -2.55
CA ASP A 27 27.56 -11.75 -2.79
C ASP A 27 27.41 -10.85 -4.03
N GLN A 28 26.75 -11.37 -5.07
CA GLN A 28 26.45 -10.60 -6.28
C GLN A 28 25.47 -9.46 -5.99
N LEU A 29 24.50 -9.68 -5.10
CA LEU A 29 23.56 -8.64 -4.69
C LEU A 29 24.26 -7.51 -3.95
N ILE A 30 25.18 -7.82 -3.04
CA ILE A 30 25.95 -6.80 -2.32
C ILE A 30 26.75 -5.94 -3.29
N GLN A 31 27.48 -6.56 -4.22
CA GLN A 31 28.27 -5.83 -5.22
C GLN A 31 27.39 -4.91 -6.08
N CYS A 32 26.21 -5.38 -6.51
CA CYS A 32 25.26 -4.58 -7.27
C CYS A 32 24.73 -3.38 -6.46
N VAL A 33 24.40 -3.59 -5.18
CA VAL A 33 23.93 -2.52 -4.30
C VAL A 33 25.03 -1.48 -4.05
N ASP A 34 26.26 -1.89 -3.83
CA ASP A 34 27.41 -0.98 -3.64
C ASP A 34 27.72 -0.18 -4.90
N ALA A 35 27.63 -0.81 -6.09
CA ALA A 35 27.76 -0.11 -7.36
C ALA A 35 26.64 0.91 -7.56
N LEU A 36 25.40 0.56 -7.20
CA LEU A 36 24.26 1.46 -7.30
C LEU A 36 24.39 2.67 -6.35
N LYS A 37 24.83 2.46 -5.11
CA LYS A 37 25.12 3.56 -4.16
C LYS A 37 26.17 4.53 -4.70
N LYS A 38 27.27 4.01 -5.26
CA LYS A 38 28.32 4.84 -5.88
C LYS A 38 27.77 5.65 -7.06
N TRP A 39 26.92 5.03 -7.88
CA TRP A 39 26.29 5.70 -9.01
C TRP A 39 25.37 6.84 -8.58
N THR A 40 24.55 6.64 -7.55
CA THR A 40 23.69 7.68 -6.98
C THR A 40 24.52 8.88 -6.48
N GLN A 41 25.60 8.62 -5.73
CA GLN A 41 26.49 9.67 -5.21
C GLN A 41 27.20 10.47 -6.31
N LEU A 42 27.60 9.81 -7.40
CA LEU A 42 28.17 10.48 -8.58
C LEU A 42 27.15 11.43 -9.22
N GLY A 43 25.91 10.97 -9.40
CA GLY A 43 24.82 11.78 -9.95
C GLY A 43 24.50 13.02 -9.09
N ASP A 44 24.53 12.89 -7.77
CA ASP A 44 24.30 14.02 -6.86
C ASP A 44 25.45 15.04 -6.88
N ASN A 45 26.69 14.60 -7.07
CA ASN A 45 27.83 15.50 -7.23
C ASN A 45 27.78 16.29 -8.55
N GLU A 46 27.37 15.66 -9.64
CA GLU A 46 27.14 16.35 -10.93
C GLU A 46 26.00 17.37 -10.82
N ARG A 47 24.90 17.02 -10.13
CA ARG A 47 23.77 17.91 -9.85
C ARG A 47 24.14 19.10 -8.94
N LYS A 48 25.10 18.91 -8.03
CA LYS A 48 25.64 19.98 -7.14
C LYS A 48 26.61 20.92 -7.87
N SER A 49 27.27 20.47 -8.94
CA SER A 49 28.24 21.27 -9.72
C SER A 49 27.60 22.09 -10.86
N GLY A 50 26.39 21.74 -11.30
CA GLY A 50 25.63 22.50 -12.28
C GLY A 50 24.81 23.62 -11.62
N ASP A 51 24.87 24.83 -12.16
CA ASP A 51 24.26 26.08 -11.64
C ASP A 51 22.71 26.10 -11.60
N LYS A 52 22.06 24.93 -11.70
CA LYS A 52 20.60 24.75 -11.73
C LYS A 52 20.20 23.50 -10.95
N LYS A 53 20.19 23.59 -9.62
CA LYS A 53 19.40 22.64 -8.83
C LYS A 53 17.94 22.80 -9.25
N PRO A 54 17.26 21.77 -9.76
CA PRO A 54 15.82 21.84 -9.95
C PRO A 54 15.20 22.10 -8.57
N LEU A 55 14.41 23.17 -8.46
CA LEU A 55 13.80 23.62 -7.20
C LEU A 55 12.83 22.56 -6.62
N PHE A 56 12.48 21.58 -7.43
CA PHE A 56 11.72 20.38 -7.08
C PHE A 56 12.57 19.18 -7.52
N ALA A 57 13.45 18.70 -6.64
CA ALA A 57 13.96 17.34 -6.76
C ALA A 57 12.80 16.45 -6.32
N ASP A 58 12.11 15.85 -7.28
CA ASP A 58 10.99 14.97 -6.99
C ASP A 58 11.49 13.81 -6.12
N ILE A 59 10.78 13.52 -5.04
CA ILE A 59 11.06 12.37 -4.14
C ILE A 59 11.21 11.06 -4.96
N GLU A 60 10.61 11.02 -6.16
CA GLU A 60 10.70 9.92 -7.13
C GLU A 60 12.12 9.60 -7.62
N ASP A 61 13.04 10.57 -7.61
CA ASP A 61 14.43 10.40 -8.06
C ASP A 61 15.27 9.58 -7.07
N SER A 62 14.89 9.56 -5.79
CA SER A 62 15.57 8.81 -4.75
C SER A 62 15.00 7.39 -4.58
N VAL A 63 13.94 7.03 -5.29
CA VAL A 63 13.26 5.74 -5.12
C VAL A 63 13.94 4.62 -5.91
N VAL A 64 14.38 3.58 -5.22
CA VAL A 64 14.95 2.37 -5.81
C VAL A 64 13.82 1.41 -6.21
N ARG A 65 13.75 1.13 -7.52
CA ARG A 65 12.80 0.17 -8.10
C ARG A 65 13.53 -1.04 -8.68
N LEU A 66 12.97 -2.22 -8.48
CA LEU A 66 13.38 -3.45 -9.16
C LEU A 66 12.44 -3.73 -10.32
N GLN A 67 13.01 -3.91 -11.51
CA GLN A 67 12.28 -4.36 -12.67
C GLN A 67 12.36 -5.90 -12.78
N ILE A 68 11.20 -6.53 -12.92
CA ILE A 68 11.01 -7.96 -13.09
C ILE A 68 10.44 -8.19 -14.48
N ASN A 69 11.22 -8.87 -15.32
CA ASN A 69 10.79 -9.28 -16.65
C ASN A 69 10.40 -10.76 -16.63
N HIS A 70 9.21 -11.07 -17.13
CA HIS A 70 8.64 -12.40 -17.23
C HIS A 70 8.98 -12.99 -18.59
N LYS A 71 9.32 -14.29 -18.66
CA LYS A 71 9.59 -14.96 -19.94
C LYS A 71 8.36 -15.00 -20.88
N LYS A 72 7.17 -15.00 -20.29
CA LYS A 72 5.90 -14.99 -21.02
C LYS A 72 4.98 -13.97 -20.38
N THR A 73 4.26 -13.23 -21.21
CA THR A 73 3.17 -12.36 -20.80
C THR A 73 2.12 -13.14 -20.02
N LEU A 74 1.67 -12.58 -18.90
CA LEU A 74 0.64 -13.19 -18.09
C LEU A 74 -0.69 -13.18 -18.87
N LEU A 75 -1.44 -14.28 -18.84
CA LEU A 75 -2.74 -14.38 -19.53
C LEU A 75 -3.90 -13.75 -18.73
N ASN A 76 -3.59 -12.81 -17.84
CA ASN A 76 -4.56 -12.24 -16.92
C ASN A 76 -5.39 -11.15 -17.61
N LYS A 77 -6.72 -11.30 -17.57
CA LYS A 77 -7.67 -10.29 -18.09
C LYS A 77 -7.75 -9.03 -17.22
N SER A 78 -7.40 -9.14 -15.94
CA SER A 78 -7.39 -8.05 -14.97
C SER A 78 -6.03 -7.96 -14.29
N THR A 79 -5.67 -6.76 -13.81
CA THR A 79 -4.42 -6.57 -13.06
C THR A 79 -4.53 -7.25 -11.71
N TYR A 80 -3.64 -8.20 -11.45
CA TYR A 80 -3.51 -8.85 -10.16
C TYR A 80 -2.49 -8.09 -9.32
N ILE A 81 -2.82 -7.84 -8.06
CA ILE A 81 -1.97 -7.08 -7.14
C ILE A 81 -1.43 -8.04 -6.10
N TYR A 82 -0.12 -8.21 -6.08
CA TYR A 82 0.57 -9.10 -5.15
C TYR A 82 1.29 -8.29 -4.07
N GLY A 83 0.94 -8.50 -2.80
CA GLY A 83 1.59 -7.85 -1.66
C GLY A 83 2.85 -8.61 -1.24
N ILE A 84 4.02 -8.01 -1.42
CA ILE A 84 5.31 -8.54 -0.98
C ILE A 84 5.63 -7.93 0.37
N SER A 85 5.70 -8.76 1.42
CA SER A 85 6.12 -8.31 2.74
C SER A 85 7.63 -8.06 2.74
N LEU A 86 8.03 -6.85 3.06
CA LEU A 86 9.44 -6.49 3.24
C LEU A 86 9.76 -6.49 4.74
N PRO A 87 10.89 -7.09 5.19
CA PRO A 87 11.30 -7.04 6.59
C PRO A 87 11.51 -5.60 7.08
N ASN A 88 12.21 -4.80 6.26
CA ASN A 88 12.41 -3.38 6.48
C ASN A 88 11.74 -2.64 5.32
N HIS A 89 10.60 -2.03 5.59
CA HIS A 89 9.88 -1.28 4.56
C HIS A 89 10.40 0.15 4.51
N TRP A 90 10.66 0.66 3.29
CA TRP A 90 11.13 2.02 3.02
C TRP A 90 10.23 3.16 3.51
N ARG A 91 9.03 2.83 4.00
CA ARG A 91 8.08 3.82 4.54
C ARG A 91 8.43 4.23 5.97
N HIS A 92 9.11 3.38 6.72
CA HIS A 92 9.56 3.68 8.09
C HIS A 92 10.64 4.76 8.13
N GLU A 93 11.41 4.91 7.06
CA GLU A 93 12.42 5.97 6.96
C GLU A 93 11.77 7.34 6.64
N LEU A 94 10.56 7.32 6.08
CA LEU A 94 9.73 8.51 5.79
C LEU A 94 8.68 8.79 6.88
N SER A 95 8.73 8.07 8.01
CA SER A 95 7.60 7.95 8.93
C SER A 95 7.14 9.26 9.59
N ALA A 96 7.93 10.34 9.55
CA ALA A 96 7.50 11.64 10.06
C ALA A 96 6.36 12.27 9.23
N ASP A 97 6.32 12.00 7.92
CA ASP A 97 5.39 12.66 6.98
C ASP A 97 4.44 11.66 6.28
N TYR A 98 4.42 10.39 6.72
CA TYR A 98 3.69 9.34 6.00
C TYR A 98 2.19 9.33 6.32
N GLU A 99 1.43 10.12 5.58
CA GLU A 99 -0.02 10.18 5.76
C GLU A 99 -0.75 8.92 5.26
N THR A 100 -1.48 8.26 6.16
CA THR A 100 -2.27 7.05 5.89
C THR A 100 -3.76 7.31 6.09
N CYS A 101 -4.58 6.95 5.09
CA CYS A 101 -6.03 7.14 5.12
C CYS A 101 -6.76 5.79 5.23
N LEU A 102 -7.64 5.62 6.23
CA LEU A 102 -8.46 4.43 6.42
C LEU A 102 -9.90 4.69 5.94
N ILE A 103 -10.31 3.97 4.89
CA ILE A 103 -11.67 4.00 4.35
C ILE A 103 -12.55 2.99 5.11
N VAL A 104 -13.56 3.49 5.79
CA VAL A 104 -14.43 2.70 6.68
C VAL A 104 -15.87 2.71 6.24
N LYS A 105 -16.60 1.66 6.61
CA LYS A 105 -18.06 1.64 6.44
C LYS A 105 -18.73 2.59 7.45
N ASP A 106 -19.78 3.25 7.00
CA ASP A 106 -20.60 4.10 7.87
C ASP A 106 -21.25 3.28 9.01
N LEU A 107 -21.28 3.85 10.22
CA LEU A 107 -21.85 3.20 11.40
C LEU A 107 -23.37 2.98 11.23
N GLN A 108 -24.06 4.04 10.79
CA GLN A 108 -25.50 4.02 10.56
C GLN A 108 -25.83 3.75 9.09
N LYS A 109 -26.66 2.74 8.83
CA LYS A 109 -27.09 2.39 7.46
C LYS A 109 -27.99 3.47 6.85
N THR A 110 -28.85 4.07 7.66
CA THR A 110 -29.69 5.19 7.27
C THR A 110 -28.97 6.49 7.62
N PRO A 111 -28.87 7.45 6.69
CA PRO A 111 -28.27 8.75 7.00
C PRO A 111 -29.11 9.46 8.06
N LEU A 112 -28.43 10.05 9.05
CA LEU A 112 -29.08 10.98 9.97
C LEU A 112 -29.56 12.24 9.22
N SER A 113 -30.50 12.95 9.84
CA SER A 113 -30.98 14.25 9.32
C SER A 113 -29.82 15.24 9.20
N ASP A 114 -28.89 15.20 10.15
CA ASP A 114 -27.66 16.00 10.14
C ASP A 114 -26.49 15.17 9.62
N ARG A 115 -26.07 15.47 8.39
CA ARG A 115 -24.97 14.78 7.70
C ARG A 115 -23.65 14.86 8.48
N ASP A 116 -23.32 16.03 8.99
CA ASP A 116 -22.00 16.29 9.58
C ASP A 116 -21.86 15.58 10.94
N LEU A 117 -22.96 15.42 11.68
CA LEU A 117 -23.01 14.63 12.91
C LEU A 117 -22.74 13.15 12.61
N ASP A 118 -23.39 12.57 11.59
CA ASP A 118 -23.22 11.17 11.19
C ASP A 118 -21.77 10.84 10.79
N LEU A 119 -21.14 11.74 10.03
CA LEU A 119 -19.73 11.62 9.65
C LEU A 119 -18.81 11.68 10.88
N THR A 120 -19.07 12.62 11.79
CA THR A 120 -18.28 12.81 13.01
C THR A 120 -18.40 11.61 13.95
N GLU A 121 -19.62 11.09 14.16
CA GLU A 121 -19.87 9.88 14.94
C GLU A 121 -19.11 8.68 14.39
N THR A 122 -19.16 8.49 13.06
CA THR A 122 -18.43 7.40 12.40
C THR A 122 -16.92 7.56 12.60
N LYS A 123 -16.35 8.75 12.36
CA LYS A 123 -14.91 9.01 12.56
C LYS A 123 -14.49 8.74 14.01
N ASN A 124 -15.25 9.25 14.98
CA ASN A 124 -14.97 9.08 16.41
C ASN A 124 -15.01 7.60 16.83
N HIS A 125 -16.01 6.85 16.37
CA HIS A 125 -16.11 5.42 16.68
C HIS A 125 -14.88 4.64 16.23
N TYR A 126 -14.42 4.84 14.99
CA TYR A 126 -13.24 4.13 14.49
C TYR A 126 -11.94 4.64 15.12
N ARG A 127 -11.85 5.92 15.49
CA ARG A 127 -10.74 6.43 16.30
C ARG A 127 -10.66 5.75 17.65
N GLU A 128 -11.78 5.52 18.32
CA GLU A 128 -11.80 4.76 19.57
C GLU A 128 -11.37 3.30 19.36
N VAL A 129 -11.80 2.65 18.27
CA VAL A 129 -11.38 1.28 17.93
C VAL A 129 -9.86 1.21 17.70
N LEU A 130 -9.29 2.18 16.98
CA LEU A 130 -7.86 2.27 16.73
C LEU A 130 -7.07 2.56 18.02
N SER A 131 -7.59 3.43 18.89
CA SER A 131 -7.00 3.75 20.19
C SER A 131 -6.99 2.53 21.11
N LYS A 132 -8.10 1.79 21.19
CA LYS A 132 -8.21 0.53 21.95
C LYS A 132 -7.22 -0.53 21.46
N ALA A 133 -6.96 -0.57 20.14
CA ALA A 133 -5.98 -1.47 19.55
C ALA A 133 -4.52 -0.98 19.64
N GLY A 134 -4.28 0.26 20.09
CA GLY A 134 -2.94 0.86 20.15
C GLY A 134 -2.33 1.14 18.77
N ALA A 135 -3.17 1.43 17.78
CA ALA A 135 -2.80 1.64 16.37
C ALA A 135 -3.08 3.06 15.85
N ASP A 136 -3.39 4.01 16.73
CA ASP A 136 -3.76 5.39 16.36
C ASP A 136 -2.65 6.12 15.57
N GLN A 137 -1.39 5.84 15.88
CA GLN A 137 -0.23 6.42 15.18
C GLN A 137 -0.08 5.93 13.73
N LEU A 138 -0.71 4.80 13.37
CA LEU A 138 -0.60 4.21 12.02
C LEU A 138 -1.63 4.78 11.04
N VAL A 139 -2.65 5.49 11.53
CA VAL A 139 -3.77 6.00 10.70
C VAL A 139 -3.93 7.50 10.93
N THR A 140 -3.58 8.27 9.90
CA THR A 140 -3.62 9.73 9.93
C THR A 140 -5.04 10.27 9.83
N GLU A 141 -5.87 9.73 8.93
CA GLU A 141 -7.25 10.16 8.73
C GLU A 141 -8.18 8.95 8.54
N VAL A 142 -9.39 9.04 9.09
CA VAL A 142 -10.47 8.07 8.87
C VAL A 142 -11.49 8.69 7.91
N LEU A 143 -11.74 8.02 6.79
CA LEU A 143 -12.65 8.47 5.74
C LEU A 143 -13.90 7.58 5.66
N PRO A 144 -15.08 8.06 6.09
CA PRO A 144 -16.34 7.35 5.90
C PRO A 144 -16.72 7.21 4.42
N MET A 145 -17.37 6.11 4.07
CA MET A 145 -17.84 5.86 2.70
C MET A 145 -18.86 6.90 2.21
N ARG A 146 -19.69 7.44 3.10
CA ARG A 146 -20.65 8.50 2.74
C ARG A 146 -19.95 9.81 2.35
N GLU A 147 -18.87 10.16 3.04
CA GLU A 147 -18.01 11.32 2.70
C GLU A 147 -17.39 11.11 1.31
N LEU A 148 -16.80 9.94 1.07
CA LEU A 148 -16.23 9.57 -0.23
C LEU A 148 -17.25 9.67 -1.37
N ARG A 149 -18.50 9.25 -1.13
CA ARG A 149 -19.57 9.26 -2.14
C ARG A 149 -20.04 10.67 -2.50
N ASN A 150 -20.16 11.54 -1.51
CA ASN A 150 -20.77 12.85 -1.68
C ASN A 150 -19.74 13.92 -2.08
N GLU A 151 -18.60 13.96 -1.38
CA GLU A 151 -17.61 15.04 -1.56
C GLU A 151 -16.63 14.73 -2.68
N TYR A 152 -16.24 13.46 -2.84
CA TYR A 152 -15.22 13.04 -3.79
C TYR A 152 -15.82 12.47 -5.09
N LYS A 153 -16.97 13.00 -5.54
CA LYS A 153 -17.62 12.55 -6.78
C LYS A 153 -16.88 13.02 -8.03
N LEU A 154 -16.41 14.27 -8.04
CA LEU A 154 -15.74 14.89 -9.17
C LEU A 154 -14.33 14.33 -9.37
N TYR A 155 -13.86 14.31 -10.61
CA TYR A 155 -12.53 13.78 -10.93
C TYR A 155 -11.41 14.53 -10.19
N GLU A 156 -11.47 15.86 -10.16
CA GLU A 156 -10.49 16.71 -9.46
C GLU A 156 -10.44 16.42 -7.96
N ALA A 157 -11.60 16.21 -7.33
CA ALA A 157 -11.68 15.86 -5.92
C ALA A 157 -10.99 14.51 -5.63
N LYS A 158 -11.23 13.49 -6.49
CA LYS A 158 -10.55 12.18 -6.38
C LYS A 158 -9.05 12.30 -6.57
N GLU A 159 -8.63 13.10 -7.54
CA GLU A 159 -7.21 13.34 -7.78
C GLU A 159 -6.55 14.03 -6.58
N ARG A 160 -7.20 15.05 -6.01
CA ARG A 160 -6.75 15.70 -4.77
C ARG A 160 -6.62 14.70 -3.62
N LEU A 161 -7.63 13.86 -3.41
CA LEU A 161 -7.60 12.84 -2.36
C LEU A 161 -6.44 11.87 -2.57
N SER A 162 -6.28 11.38 -3.80
CA SER A 162 -5.21 10.44 -4.13
C SER A 162 -3.81 11.04 -3.97
N LYS A 163 -3.65 12.36 -4.11
CA LYS A 163 -2.37 13.05 -3.92
C LYS A 163 -2.08 13.35 -2.44
N ALA A 164 -3.12 13.65 -1.65
CA ALA A 164 -2.98 13.99 -0.24
C ALA A 164 -2.33 12.86 0.57
N TYR A 165 -2.85 11.63 0.45
CA TYR A 165 -2.37 10.51 1.26
C TYR A 165 -1.42 9.61 0.49
N HIS A 166 -0.47 8.97 1.19
CA HIS A 166 0.48 8.05 0.57
C HIS A 166 -0.08 6.64 0.44
N VAL A 167 -0.72 6.13 1.51
CA VAL A 167 -1.35 4.81 1.54
C VAL A 167 -2.82 4.93 1.91
N PHE A 168 -3.62 4.12 1.22
CA PHE A 168 -5.01 3.90 1.55
C PHE A 168 -5.19 2.51 2.14
N LEU A 169 -5.93 2.45 3.23
CA LEU A 169 -6.43 1.24 3.85
C LEU A 169 -7.94 1.22 3.67
N CYS A 170 -8.54 0.03 3.64
CA CYS A 170 -9.96 -0.10 3.48
C CYS A 170 -10.48 -1.30 4.27
N GLU A 171 -11.65 -1.17 4.86
CA GLU A 171 -12.31 -2.29 5.50
C GLU A 171 -12.58 -3.42 4.49
N SER A 172 -12.21 -4.65 4.86
CA SER A 172 -12.25 -5.81 3.94
C SER A 172 -13.65 -6.13 3.41
N GLN A 173 -14.70 -5.67 4.09
CA GLN A 173 -16.10 -5.80 3.67
C GLN A 173 -16.44 -4.88 2.49
N LEU A 174 -15.85 -3.69 2.41
CA LEU A 174 -16.12 -2.72 1.34
C LEU A 174 -15.60 -3.18 -0.02
N LEU A 175 -14.50 -3.94 -0.04
CA LEU A 175 -13.98 -4.53 -1.27
C LEU A 175 -14.84 -5.72 -1.76
N ARG A 176 -15.54 -6.41 -0.86
CA ARG A 176 -16.38 -7.58 -1.18
C ARG A 176 -17.84 -7.22 -1.43
N ASN A 177 -18.31 -6.09 -0.90
CA ASN A 177 -19.71 -5.69 -0.99
C ASN A 177 -20.09 -5.38 -2.46
N LYS A 178 -21.18 -6.01 -2.92
CA LYS A 178 -21.73 -5.83 -4.26
C LYS A 178 -22.35 -4.43 -4.48
N PHE A 179 -22.84 -3.78 -3.42
CA PHE A 179 -23.54 -2.49 -3.50
C PHE A 179 -22.62 -1.29 -3.28
N ASP A 180 -21.57 -1.46 -2.48
CA ASP A 180 -20.60 -0.40 -2.16
C ASP A 180 -19.21 -0.74 -2.75
N TYR A 181 -19.18 -0.99 -4.06
CA TYR A 181 -17.94 -1.41 -4.73
C TYR A 181 -16.93 -0.26 -4.81
N LEU A 182 -15.96 -0.28 -3.89
CA LEU A 182 -14.94 0.75 -3.72
C LEU A 182 -14.23 1.16 -5.03
N PRO A 183 -13.87 0.25 -5.96
CA PRO A 183 -13.22 0.65 -7.21
C PRO A 183 -14.02 1.61 -8.08
N THR A 184 -15.36 1.52 -8.06
CA THR A 184 -16.24 2.43 -8.80
C THR A 184 -16.17 3.85 -8.24
N PHE A 185 -16.04 4.00 -6.92
CA PHE A 185 -15.98 5.30 -6.26
C PHE A 185 -14.61 5.95 -6.43
N LEU A 186 -13.51 5.21 -6.25
CA LEU A 186 -12.15 5.76 -6.33
C LEU A 186 -11.72 6.16 -7.75
N GLY A 187 -12.33 5.59 -8.80
CA GLY A 187 -12.13 6.03 -10.18
C GLY A 187 -10.69 5.87 -10.70
N LYS A 188 -10.45 6.31 -11.94
CA LYS A 188 -9.18 6.05 -12.64
C LYS A 188 -7.94 6.67 -11.97
N SER A 189 -8.10 7.80 -11.28
CA SER A 189 -6.99 8.49 -10.62
C SER A 189 -6.27 7.59 -9.60
N PHE A 190 -7.03 6.79 -8.84
CA PHE A 190 -6.47 5.85 -7.87
C PHE A 190 -5.87 4.60 -8.53
N TRP A 191 -6.58 3.97 -9.46
CA TRP A 191 -6.19 2.66 -10.00
C TRP A 191 -5.16 2.73 -11.12
N ILE A 192 -5.22 3.75 -11.97
CA ILE A 192 -4.42 3.85 -13.19
C ILE A 192 -3.32 4.89 -13.02
N THR A 193 -3.69 6.13 -12.65
CA THR A 193 -2.75 7.26 -12.61
C THR A 193 -1.75 7.09 -11.48
N ASN A 194 -2.23 7.01 -10.24
CA ASN A 194 -1.38 7.02 -9.06
C ASN A 194 -1.09 5.63 -8.49
N ARG A 195 -1.80 4.60 -8.97
CA ARG A 195 -1.68 3.20 -8.51
C ARG A 195 -1.71 3.08 -6.97
N LYS A 196 -2.61 3.82 -6.33
CA LYS A 196 -2.81 3.84 -4.87
C LYS A 196 -4.01 2.97 -4.51
N VAL A 197 -3.82 1.67 -4.61
CA VAL A 197 -4.89 0.71 -4.34
C VAL A 197 -5.07 0.50 -2.83
N PRO A 198 -6.29 0.70 -2.29
CA PRO A 198 -6.52 0.50 -0.86
C PRO A 198 -6.25 -0.94 -0.43
N LEU A 199 -5.52 -1.09 0.66
CA LEU A 199 -5.21 -2.39 1.26
C LEU A 199 -6.38 -2.85 2.16
N PRO A 200 -6.87 -4.09 2.01
CA PRO A 200 -7.91 -4.63 2.88
C PRO A 200 -7.40 -4.83 4.30
N VAL A 201 -8.14 -4.34 5.28
CA VAL A 201 -7.92 -4.51 6.73
C VAL A 201 -9.22 -4.96 7.39
N ASP A 202 -9.12 -5.81 8.41
CA ASP A 202 -10.28 -6.21 9.22
C ASP A 202 -10.31 -5.49 10.57
N THR A 203 -11.17 -4.49 10.68
CA THR A 203 -11.36 -3.66 11.88
C THR A 203 -11.96 -4.43 13.06
N ALA A 204 -12.65 -5.55 12.80
CA ALA A 204 -13.24 -6.39 13.84
C ALA A 204 -12.24 -7.39 14.45
N SER A 205 -11.03 -7.50 13.89
CA SER A 205 -10.05 -8.48 14.33
C SER A 205 -9.39 -8.07 15.66
N PRO A 206 -9.13 -9.02 16.58
CA PRO A 206 -8.49 -8.73 17.87
C PRO A 206 -7.02 -8.32 17.71
N SER A 207 -6.39 -8.66 16.58
CA SER A 207 -4.99 -8.35 16.25
C SER A 207 -4.89 -7.22 15.22
N LEU A 208 -5.77 -6.22 15.29
CA LEU A 208 -5.85 -5.13 14.33
C LEU A 208 -4.51 -4.42 14.11
N LYS A 209 -3.77 -4.13 15.19
CA LYS A 209 -2.45 -3.49 15.10
C LYS A 209 -1.46 -4.29 14.26
N GLN A 210 -1.38 -5.59 14.48
CA GLN A 210 -0.43 -6.45 13.76
C GLN A 210 -0.82 -6.60 12.28
N ASP A 211 -2.12 -6.67 11.96
CA ASP A 211 -2.57 -6.68 10.56
C ASP A 211 -2.22 -5.36 9.89
N LEU A 212 -2.49 -4.22 10.54
CA LEU A 212 -2.11 -2.89 10.04
C LEU A 212 -0.61 -2.79 9.75
N GLU A 213 0.24 -3.13 10.73
CA GLU A 213 1.69 -3.13 10.55
C GLU A 213 2.12 -4.07 9.42
N SER A 214 1.54 -5.28 9.35
CA SER A 214 1.84 -6.22 8.27
C SER A 214 1.43 -5.69 6.90
N ARG A 215 0.31 -4.97 6.77
CA ARG A 215 -0.14 -4.36 5.51
C ARG A 215 0.70 -3.16 5.12
N LEU A 216 1.06 -2.30 6.08
CA LEU A 216 1.92 -1.15 5.83
C LEU A 216 3.34 -1.57 5.44
N ASN A 217 3.80 -2.75 5.90
CA ASN A 217 5.07 -3.37 5.53
C ASN A 217 5.02 -4.15 4.21
N GLN A 218 3.92 -4.07 3.45
CA GLN A 218 3.82 -4.68 2.13
C GLN A 218 4.04 -3.67 1.00
N THR A 219 4.91 -4.02 0.05
CA THR A 219 4.95 -3.38 -1.26
C THR A 219 4.01 -4.10 -2.21
N GLN A 220 3.26 -3.35 -3.01
CA GLN A 220 2.38 -3.89 -4.03
C GLN A 220 3.13 -4.08 -5.36
N LEU A 221 3.14 -5.31 -5.87
CA LEU A 221 3.56 -5.65 -7.22
C LEU A 221 2.32 -5.78 -8.11
N TYR A 222 2.26 -4.96 -9.15
CA TYR A 222 1.17 -4.95 -10.12
C TYR A 222 1.50 -5.88 -11.29
N LEU A 223 0.74 -6.95 -11.42
CA LEU A 223 0.88 -7.95 -12.48
C LEU A 223 -0.29 -7.81 -13.45
N SER A 224 -0.05 -7.15 -14.58
CA SER A 224 -1.03 -7.03 -15.67
C SER A 224 -0.73 -8.04 -16.78
N GLY A 225 -1.75 -8.38 -17.58
CA GLY A 225 -1.58 -9.20 -18.78
C GLY A 225 -1.21 -8.42 -20.04
N ASN A 226 -0.94 -7.12 -19.91
CA ASN A 226 -0.68 -6.22 -21.04
C ASN A 226 0.80 -6.16 -21.43
N GLY A 227 1.67 -6.85 -20.70
CA GLY A 227 3.11 -6.83 -20.93
C GLY A 227 3.84 -7.89 -20.10
N ASP A 228 5.13 -8.02 -20.37
CA ASP A 228 6.05 -8.96 -19.73
C ASP A 228 6.95 -8.28 -18.68
N SER A 229 6.95 -6.95 -18.58
CA SER A 229 7.70 -6.21 -17.58
C SER A 229 6.81 -5.67 -16.45
N SER A 230 7.31 -5.77 -15.23
CA SER A 230 6.68 -5.23 -14.02
C SER A 230 7.74 -4.59 -13.13
N ALA A 231 7.45 -3.45 -12.52
CA ALA A 231 8.38 -2.76 -11.61
C ALA A 231 7.81 -2.72 -10.20
N VAL A 232 8.67 -2.87 -9.20
CA VAL A 232 8.31 -2.83 -7.78
C VAL A 232 9.26 -1.92 -7.01
N THR A 233 8.71 -1.09 -6.13
CA THR A 233 9.50 -0.19 -5.28
C THR A 233 10.04 -0.93 -4.06
N ILE A 234 11.36 -1.02 -3.93
CA ILE A 234 12.02 -1.78 -2.86
C ILE A 234 12.55 -0.87 -1.76
N GLY A 235 13.01 0.33 -2.13
CA GLY A 235 13.78 1.17 -1.22
C GLY A 235 13.78 2.62 -1.62
N ILE A 236 14.35 3.44 -0.74
CA ILE A 236 14.78 4.79 -1.06
C ILE A 236 16.28 4.82 -0.82
N CYS A 237 17.03 5.41 -1.73
CA CYS A 237 18.43 5.74 -1.54
C CYS A 237 18.47 7.13 -0.92
N GLN A 238 18.50 7.22 0.41
CA GLN A 238 18.85 8.45 1.10
C GLN A 238 20.33 8.37 1.51
N GLU A 239 21.04 9.51 1.45
CA GLU A 239 22.42 9.66 1.94
C GLU A 239 22.51 9.44 3.45
#